data_AF-A0A1B9HXC1-F1
#
_entry.id   AF-A0A1B9HXC1-F1
#
_cell.length_a   1.000
_cell.length_b   1.000
_cell.length_c   1.000
_cell.angle_alpha   90.00
_cell.angle_beta   90.00
_cell.angle_gamma   90.00
#
_symmetry.space_group_name_H-M   'P 1'
#
loop_
_entity.id
_entity.type
_entity.pdbx_description
1 polymer ?
#
loop_
_entity_poly.entity_id
_entity_poly.type
_entity_poly.pdbx_seq_one_letter_code
_entity_poly.pdbx_strand_id
1 'polypeptide(L)'
;MIKQIPLNHLILETDGPWCSITSSHESFKYLKDLEIESNSNLFIKKVNKPNKWQDGLGVKGRQEPADIVVIAHIVASIKGISIEELSEKVWENSMRLFWPDEIGK
;
A
#
# COMPACT_ATOMS: atom_id res chain seq x y z
N MET A 1 2.07 17.32 0.13
CA MET A 1 3.36 16.63 0.31
C MET A 1 3.58 15.53 -0.73
N ILE A 2 2.87 14.37 -0.69
CA ILE A 2 3.13 13.22 -1.60
C ILE A 2 3.27 13.63 -3.07
N LYS A 3 2.35 14.45 -3.59
CA LYS A 3 2.37 14.94 -4.98
C LYS A 3 3.70 15.59 -5.39
N GLN A 4 4.40 16.26 -4.47
CA GLN A 4 5.65 17.00 -4.71
C GLN A 4 6.91 16.14 -4.58
N ILE A 5 6.86 14.97 -3.93
CA ILE A 5 8.04 14.11 -3.76
C ILE A 5 8.48 13.55 -5.12
N PRO A 6 9.73 13.74 -5.57
CA PRO A 6 10.20 13.16 -6.83
C PRO A 6 10.04 11.64 -6.84
N LEU A 7 9.57 11.06 -7.96
CA LEU A 7 9.26 9.63 -8.03
C LEU A 7 10.49 8.75 -7.77
N ASN A 8 11.67 9.20 -8.19
CA ASN A 8 12.96 8.52 -7.98
C ASN A 8 13.52 8.67 -6.54
N HIS A 9 12.82 9.37 -5.64
CA HIS A 9 13.16 9.46 -4.21
C HIS A 9 12.07 8.84 -3.32
N LEU A 10 11.08 8.18 -3.94
CA LEU A 10 9.95 7.62 -3.22
C LEU A 10 10.18 6.14 -2.92
N ILE A 11 9.97 5.76 -1.66
CA ILE A 11 9.83 4.37 -1.22
C ILE A 11 8.45 4.19 -0.56
N LEU A 12 7.97 2.96 -0.48
CA LEU A 12 6.70 2.63 0.18
C LEU A 12 6.94 1.68 1.34
N GLU A 13 6.18 1.88 2.40
CA GLU A 13 6.11 1.00 3.56
C GLU A 13 4.70 1.04 4.16
N THR A 14 4.37 0.06 5.00
CA THR A 14 3.09 0.02 5.71
C THR A 14 3.19 0.47 7.16
N ASP A 15 4.38 0.41 7.75
CA ASP A 15 4.62 0.59 9.19
C ASP A 15 3.72 -0.31 10.06
N GLY A 16 3.45 -1.54 9.59
CA GLY A 16 2.63 -2.52 10.31
C GLY A 16 3.22 -2.84 11.70
N PRO A 17 2.42 -2.89 12.77
CA PRO A 17 0.96 -2.99 12.79
C PRO A 17 0.20 -1.65 12.76
N TRP A 18 0.90 -0.52 12.64
CA TRP A 18 0.37 0.84 12.75
C TRP A 18 -0.16 1.36 11.40
N CYS A 19 -0.44 2.66 11.33
CA CYS A 19 -0.74 3.36 10.07
C CYS A 19 -1.88 2.76 9.22
N SER A 20 -2.85 2.11 9.88
CA SER A 20 -4.06 1.59 9.20
C SER A 20 -4.83 2.71 8.50
N ILE A 21 -5.28 2.47 7.27
CA ILE A 21 -6.14 3.41 6.55
C ILE A 21 -7.57 3.28 7.08
N THR A 22 -8.19 4.41 7.40
CA THR A 22 -9.56 4.48 7.90
C THR A 22 -10.41 5.41 7.04
N SER A 23 -11.73 5.30 7.12
CA SER A 23 -12.67 6.13 6.34
C SER A 23 -12.59 7.62 6.67
N SER A 24 -12.04 7.99 7.83
CA SER A 24 -11.80 9.38 8.20
C SER A 24 -10.53 9.98 7.60
N HIS A 25 -9.65 9.18 6.99
CA HIS A 25 -8.42 9.69 6.37
C HIS A 25 -8.69 10.27 4.98
N GLU A 26 -7.99 11.37 4.65
CA GLU A 26 -8.06 11.98 3.32
C GLU A 26 -7.65 11.01 2.20
N SER A 27 -6.78 10.04 2.52
CA SER A 27 -6.36 8.99 1.58
C SER A 27 -7.51 8.07 1.15
N PHE A 28 -8.56 7.94 1.97
CA PHE A 28 -9.67 7.02 1.71
C PHE A 28 -10.45 7.37 0.45
N LYS A 29 -10.45 8.65 0.03
CA LYS A 29 -11.11 9.07 -1.22
C LYS A 29 -10.53 8.41 -2.47
N TYR A 30 -9.26 7.99 -2.42
CA TYR A 30 -8.58 7.30 -3.53
C TYR A 30 -8.87 5.80 -3.55
N LEU A 31 -9.66 5.29 -2.61
CA LEU A 31 -10.07 3.88 -2.55
C LEU A 31 -11.55 3.68 -2.95
N LYS A 32 -12.31 4.75 -3.14
CA LYS A 32 -13.77 4.69 -3.36
C LYS A 32 -14.16 3.97 -4.65
N ASP A 33 -13.37 4.14 -5.71
CA ASP A 33 -13.65 3.48 -6.99
C ASP A 33 -13.45 1.95 -6.91
N LEU A 34 -12.60 1.50 -5.97
CA LEU A 34 -12.35 0.08 -5.70
C LEU A 34 -13.40 -0.55 -4.78
N GLU A 35 -14.06 0.23 -3.91
CA GLU A 35 -15.20 -0.26 -3.12
C GLU A 35 -16.41 -0.64 -4.00
N ILE A 36 -16.53 -0.03 -5.20
CA ILE A 36 -17.59 -0.36 -6.17
C ILE A 36 -17.35 -1.73 -6.80
N GLU A 37 -16.10 -2.17 -6.93
CA GLU A 37 -15.73 -3.51 -7.37
C GLU A 37 -15.74 -4.49 -6.19
N SER A 38 -16.94 -4.95 -5.83
CA SER A 38 -17.22 -5.91 -4.75
C SER A 38 -16.45 -7.25 -4.76
N ASN A 39 -15.55 -7.48 -5.72
CA ASN A 39 -14.65 -8.64 -5.83
C ASN A 39 -13.16 -8.27 -5.88
N SER A 40 -12.78 -7.04 -5.51
CA SER A 40 -11.37 -6.63 -5.52
C SER A 40 -10.53 -7.45 -4.52
N ASN A 41 -9.51 -8.15 -5.03
CA ASN A 41 -8.49 -8.85 -4.22
C ASN A 41 -7.47 -7.89 -3.59
N LEU A 42 -7.68 -6.58 -3.69
CA LEU A 42 -6.75 -5.58 -3.19
C LEU A 42 -6.68 -5.54 -1.67
N PHE A 43 -7.79 -5.86 -0.99
CA PHE A 43 -7.87 -5.83 0.46
C PHE A 43 -7.84 -7.24 1.03
N ILE A 44 -6.95 -7.45 2.01
CA ILE A 44 -6.98 -8.64 2.86
C ILE A 44 -8.31 -8.62 3.61
N LYS A 45 -9.07 -9.73 3.56
CA LYS A 45 -10.30 -9.86 4.36
C LYS A 45 -9.93 -9.80 5.84
N LYS A 46 -10.52 -8.86 6.58
CA LYS A 46 -10.20 -8.64 8.01
C LYS A 46 -11.37 -8.97 8.92
N VAL A 47 -11.11 -9.66 10.03
CA VAL A 47 -12.10 -9.86 11.10
C VAL A 47 -12.18 -8.63 12.00
N ASN A 48 -13.36 -8.36 12.57
CA ASN A 48 -13.58 -7.14 13.35
C ASN A 48 -12.96 -7.13 14.75
N LYS A 49 -12.56 -8.29 15.29
CA LYS A 49 -12.01 -8.41 16.64
C LYS A 49 -10.82 -9.38 16.65
N PRO A 50 -9.74 -9.11 17.39
CA PRO A 50 -8.56 -9.98 17.46
C PRO A 50 -8.89 -11.42 17.87
N ASN A 51 -9.82 -11.61 18.80
CA ASN A 51 -10.22 -12.93 19.29
C ASN A 51 -11.03 -13.76 18.27
N LYS A 52 -11.38 -13.19 17.11
CA LYS A 52 -12.04 -13.88 16.00
C LYS A 52 -11.08 -14.19 14.85
N TRP A 53 -9.77 -13.99 15.06
CA TRP A 53 -8.76 -14.24 14.04
C TRP A 53 -8.83 -15.69 13.53
N GLN A 54 -8.60 -15.85 12.23
CA GLN A 54 -8.54 -17.13 11.53
C GLN A 54 -7.38 -17.08 10.55
N ASP A 55 -6.81 -18.25 10.25
CA ASP A 55 -5.77 -18.37 9.23
C ASP A 55 -6.26 -17.81 7.88
N GLY A 56 -5.38 -17.10 7.18
CA GLY A 56 -5.70 -16.42 5.92
C GLY A 56 -6.51 -15.11 6.05
N LEU A 57 -6.89 -14.68 7.25
CA LEU A 57 -7.57 -13.40 7.48
C LEU A 57 -6.73 -12.42 8.31
N GLY A 58 -6.87 -11.13 8.00
CA GLY A 58 -6.31 -10.04 8.81
C GLY A 58 -7.21 -9.65 9.99
N VAL A 59 -6.77 -8.68 10.81
CA VAL A 59 -7.57 -8.12 11.92
C VAL A 59 -7.80 -6.64 11.70
N LYS A 60 -9.05 -6.17 11.85
CA LYS A 60 -9.39 -4.74 11.71
C LYS A 60 -8.59 -3.91 12.70
N GLY A 61 -7.94 -2.86 12.21
CA GLY A 61 -7.06 -1.99 13.01
C GLY A 61 -5.63 -2.50 13.17
N ARG A 62 -5.30 -3.66 12.60
CA ARG A 62 -3.92 -4.16 12.45
C ARG A 62 -3.53 -4.07 10.99
N GLN A 63 -2.56 -3.22 10.67
CA GLN A 63 -1.99 -3.15 9.33
C GLN A 63 -1.00 -4.29 9.12
N GLU A 64 -0.99 -4.87 7.93
CA GLU A 64 -0.10 -5.98 7.58
C GLU A 64 0.83 -5.55 6.43
N PRO A 65 2.05 -6.14 6.30
CA PRO A 65 2.93 -5.86 5.17
C PRO A 65 2.25 -6.12 3.81
N ALA A 66 1.38 -7.13 3.73
CA ALA A 66 0.62 -7.45 2.54
C ALA A 66 -0.40 -6.35 2.14
N ASP A 67 -0.75 -5.42 3.04
CA ASP A 67 -1.58 -4.25 2.71
C ASP A 67 -0.80 -3.17 1.92
N ILE A 68 0.49 -3.36 1.61
CA ILE A 68 1.30 -2.39 0.86
C ILE A 68 0.71 -2.04 -0.51
N VAL A 69 -0.02 -2.96 -1.12
CA VAL A 69 -0.70 -2.74 -2.40
C VAL A 69 -1.76 -1.63 -2.29
N VAL A 70 -2.40 -1.47 -1.12
CA VAL A 70 -3.35 -0.39 -0.86
C VAL A 70 -2.63 0.95 -0.80
N ILE A 71 -1.45 1.00 -0.17
CA ILE A 71 -0.61 2.21 -0.13
C ILE A 71 -0.16 2.58 -1.55
N ALA A 72 0.30 1.59 -2.33
CA ALA A 72 0.71 1.79 -3.71
C ALA A 72 -0.43 2.36 -4.56
N HIS A 73 -1.64 1.81 -4.43
CA HIS A 73 -2.81 2.33 -5.15
C HIS A 73 -3.07 3.81 -4.83
N ILE A 74 -3.14 4.17 -3.54
CA ILE A 74 -3.38 5.56 -3.10
C ILE A 74 -2.30 6.50 -3.68
N VAL A 75 -1.03 6.11 -3.58
CA VAL A 75 0.07 6.96 -4.01
C VAL A 75 0.08 7.11 -5.53
N ALA A 76 -0.23 6.05 -6.29
CA ALA A 76 -0.36 6.09 -7.74
C ALA A 76 -1.49 7.05 -8.15
N SER A 77 -2.66 6.97 -7.50
CA SER A 77 -3.78 7.89 -7.75
C SER A 77 -3.42 9.35 -7.45
N ILE A 78 -2.66 9.62 -6.38
CA ILE A 78 -2.19 10.98 -6.05
C ILE A 78 -1.19 11.51 -7.09
N LYS A 79 -0.35 10.63 -7.63
CA LYS A 79 0.66 10.95 -8.63
C LYS A 79 0.10 11.06 -10.05
N GLY A 80 -1.04 10.42 -10.33
CA GLY A 80 -1.63 10.36 -11.66
C GLY A 80 -0.87 9.43 -12.61
N ILE A 81 -0.30 8.35 -12.08
CA ILE A 81 0.43 7.31 -12.83
C ILE A 81 -0.19 5.93 -12.54
N SER A 82 0.17 4.91 -13.32
CA SER A 82 -0.31 3.54 -13.07
C SER A 82 0.34 2.92 -11.82
N ILE A 83 -0.31 1.91 -11.25
CA ILE A 83 0.27 1.17 -10.11
C ILE A 83 1.51 0.41 -10.54
N GLU A 84 1.56 -0.08 -11.78
CA GLU A 84 2.71 -0.78 -12.36
C GLU A 84 3.92 0.16 -12.45
N GLU A 85 3.74 1.37 -13.02
CA GLU A 85 4.80 2.37 -13.14
C GLU A 85 5.32 2.79 -11.75
N LEU A 86 4.41 3.04 -10.80
CA LEU A 86 4.80 3.36 -9.43
C LEU A 86 5.59 2.21 -8.79
N SER A 87 5.09 0.98 -8.93
CA SER A 87 5.66 -0.21 -8.26
C SER A 87 7.05 -0.50 -8.77
N GLU A 88 7.27 -0.43 -10.09
CA GLU A 88 8.58 -0.60 -10.70
C GLU A 88 9.56 0.46 -10.19
N LYS A 89 9.17 1.75 -10.18
CA LYS A 89 10.06 2.81 -9.71
C LYS A 89 10.37 2.73 -8.22
N VAL A 90 9.39 2.41 -7.38
CA VAL A 90 9.56 2.26 -5.93
C VAL A 90 10.43 1.04 -5.62
N TRP A 91 10.27 -0.06 -6.35
CA TRP A 91 11.13 -1.24 -6.24
C TRP A 91 12.58 -0.90 -6.58
N GLU A 92 12.83 -0.27 -7.73
CA GLU A 92 14.17 0.20 -8.12
C GLU A 92 14.80 1.12 -7.07
N ASN A 93 14.03 2.07 -6.55
CA ASN A 93 14.50 2.97 -5.50
C ASN A 93 14.89 2.22 -4.23
N SER A 94 14.07 1.25 -3.82
CA SER A 94 14.31 0.41 -2.64
C SER A 94 15.54 -0.47 -2.83
N MET A 95 15.69 -1.11 -4.00
CA MET A 95 16.87 -1.91 -4.34
C MET A 95 18.15 -1.07 -4.33
N ARG A 96 18.12 0.13 -4.94
CA ARG A 96 19.27 1.05 -4.93
C ARG A 96 19.66 1.50 -3.53
N LEU A 97 18.68 1.68 -2.64
CA LEU A 97 18.92 2.16 -1.29
C LEU A 97 19.42 1.04 -0.36
N PHE A 98 18.77 -0.12 -0.38
CA PHE A 98 18.99 -1.18 0.61
C PHE A 98 19.84 -2.35 0.09
N TRP A 99 19.87 -2.58 -1.22
CA TRP A 99 20.62 -3.67 -1.87
C TRP A 99 21.36 -3.22 -3.13
N PRO A 100 22.23 -2.18 -3.04
CA PRO A 100 22.92 -1.63 -4.21
C PRO A 100 23.77 -2.66 -4.96
N ASP A 101 24.32 -3.66 -4.26
CA ASP A 101 25.16 -4.71 -4.83
C ASP A 101 24.38 -5.77 -5.63
N GLU A 102 23.05 -5.76 -5.58
CA GLU A 102 22.18 -6.68 -6.33
C GLU A 102 21.68 -6.09 -7.66
N ILE A 103 21.99 -4.82 -7.94
CA ILE A 103 21.55 -4.18 -9.18
C ILE A 103 22.36 -4.69 -10.37
N GLY A 104 21.67 -5.24 -11.38
CA GLY A 104 22.26 -5.67 -12.66
C GLY A 104 22.88 -7.07 -12.64
N LYS A 105 22.71 -7.82 -11.56
CA LYS A 105 22.88 -9.28 -11.55
C LYS A 105 21.65 -9.96 -12.14
#